data_AF-A0A369Y325-F1
#
_entry.id   AF-A0A369Y325-F1
#
_cell.length_a   1.000
_cell.length_b   1.000
_cell.length_c   1.000
_cell.angle_alpha   90.00
_cell.angle_beta   90.00
_cell.angle_gamma   90.00
#
_symmetry.space_group_name_H-M   'P 1'
#
loop_
_entity.id
_entity.type
_entity.pdbx_description
1 polymer ?
#
loop_
_entity_poly.entity_id
_entity_poly.type
_entity_poly.pdbx_seq_one_letter_code
_entity_poly.pdbx_strand_id
1 'polypeptide(L)'
;MSSKAAIKGVMKMLDEGSISTEDLLSDEFFKRYSSVRSLEEFESKFDTAPANGVTKEKYAQEIIRTYTEFKNIDEMKNKAIEFYAEEESE
;
A
#
# COMPACT_ATOMS: atom_id res chain seq x y z
N MET A 1 8.23 -15.81 16.13
CA MET A 1 9.42 -15.85 15.26
C MET A 1 9.84 -14.42 14.96
N SER A 2 11.12 -14.11 14.72
CA SER A 2 11.55 -12.72 14.55
C SER A 2 10.89 -12.13 13.29
N SER A 3 10.06 -11.09 13.42
CA SER A 3 9.30 -10.41 12.36
C SER A 3 10.15 -10.15 11.08
N LYS A 4 11.46 -9.93 11.25
CA LYS A 4 12.44 -9.79 10.16
C LYS A 4 12.52 -10.99 9.19
N ALA A 5 12.34 -12.22 9.67
CA ALA A 5 12.39 -13.42 8.81
C ALA A 5 11.13 -13.53 7.95
N ALA A 6 9.97 -13.18 8.50
CA ALA A 6 8.69 -13.16 7.78
C ALA A 6 8.71 -12.08 6.69
N ILE A 7 9.13 -10.85 7.01
CA ILE A 7 9.30 -9.75 6.05
C ILE A 7 10.21 -10.18 4.88
N LYS A 8 11.35 -10.82 5.19
CA LYS A 8 12.26 -11.32 4.15
C LYS A 8 11.60 -12.38 3.26
N GLY A 9 10.71 -13.21 3.83
CA GLY A 9 9.90 -14.18 3.08
C GLY A 9 8.97 -13.49 2.09
N VAL A 10 8.22 -12.49 2.53
CA VAL A 10 7.29 -11.72 1.69
C VAL A 10 8.02 -11.01 0.55
N MET A 11 9.15 -10.36 0.84
CA MET A 11 9.97 -9.72 -0.20
C MET A 11 10.45 -10.72 -1.26
N LYS A 12 10.86 -11.91 -0.83
CA LYS A 12 11.24 -12.99 -1.75
C LYS A 12 10.05 -13.45 -2.61
N MET A 13 8.86 -13.58 -2.04
CA MET A 13 7.65 -13.94 -2.79
C MET A 13 7.28 -12.88 -3.83
N LEU A 14 7.47 -11.59 -3.54
CA LEU A 14 7.32 -10.51 -4.52
C LEU A 14 8.35 -10.60 -5.65
N ASP A 15 9.62 -10.84 -5.31
CA ASP A 15 10.70 -10.98 -6.31
C ASP A 15 10.48 -12.19 -7.23
N GLU A 16 9.93 -13.28 -6.69
CA GLU A 16 9.58 -14.50 -7.43
C GLU A 16 8.24 -14.38 -8.16
N GLY A 17 7.48 -13.28 -7.97
CA GLY A 17 6.15 -13.09 -8.53
C GLY A 17 5.09 -14.06 -7.99
N SER A 18 5.36 -14.68 -6.84
CA SER A 18 4.43 -15.60 -6.17
C SER A 18 3.27 -14.87 -5.50
N ILE A 19 3.49 -13.62 -5.13
CA ILE A 19 2.45 -12.66 -4.72
C ILE A 19 2.67 -11.35 -5.48
N SER A 20 1.60 -10.61 -5.70
CA SER A 20 1.60 -9.30 -6.33
C SER A 20 1.58 -8.18 -5.29
N THR A 21 1.81 -6.94 -5.73
CA THR A 21 1.61 -5.75 -4.88
C THR A 21 0.14 -5.56 -4.50
N GLU A 22 -0.80 -6.04 -5.29
CA GLU A 22 -2.24 -5.99 -5.00
C GLU A 22 -2.59 -6.90 -3.82
N ASP A 23 -1.94 -8.08 -3.74
CA ASP A 23 -2.11 -9.01 -2.62
C ASP A 23 -1.64 -8.42 -1.28
N LEU A 24 -0.64 -7.52 -1.30
CA LEU A 24 -0.20 -6.80 -0.10
C LEU A 24 -1.20 -5.71 0.32
N LEU A 25 -1.96 -5.16 -0.62
CA LEU A 25 -2.85 -4.02 -0.45
C LEU A 25 -4.31 -4.49 -0.27
N SER A 26 -4.50 -5.45 0.65
CA SER A 26 -5.80 -6.04 0.92
C SER A 26 -6.81 -5.03 1.52
N ASP A 27 -8.10 -5.37 1.47
CA ASP A 27 -9.15 -4.57 2.12
C ASP A 27 -8.90 -4.37 3.61
N GLU A 28 -8.32 -5.36 4.30
CA GLU A 28 -7.97 -5.23 5.73
C GLU A 28 -6.81 -4.25 5.95
N PHE A 29 -5.82 -4.23 5.04
CA PHE A 29 -4.78 -3.21 5.07
C PHE A 29 -5.38 -1.81 4.95
N PHE A 30 -6.28 -1.59 3.98
CA PHE A 30 -6.93 -0.29 3.80
C PHE A 30 -7.83 0.09 4.97
N LYS A 31 -8.66 -0.82 5.49
CA LYS A 31 -9.49 -0.56 6.68
C LYS A 31 -8.66 -0.13 7.89
N ARG A 32 -7.43 -0.64 8.01
CA ARG A 32 -6.54 -0.35 9.16
C ARG A 32 -5.74 0.93 9.00
N TYR A 33 -5.28 1.25 7.80
CA TYR A 33 -4.31 2.32 7.55
C TYR A 33 -4.82 3.43 6.62
N SER A 34 -6.10 3.40 6.27
CA SER A 34 -6.72 4.33 5.35
C SER A 34 -8.15 4.71 5.75
N SER A 35 -8.58 5.85 5.24
CA SER A 35 -9.98 6.30 5.29
C SER A 35 -10.86 5.65 4.21
N VAL A 36 -10.24 5.03 3.19
CA VAL A 36 -10.93 4.22 2.18
C VAL A 36 -10.89 2.75 2.57
N ARG A 37 -11.78 1.93 1.99
CA ARG A 37 -12.00 0.54 2.44
C ARG A 37 -11.33 -0.53 1.59
N SER A 38 -10.84 -0.20 0.42
CA SER A 38 -10.27 -1.14 -0.55
C SER A 38 -9.30 -0.47 -1.51
N LEU A 39 -8.52 -1.30 -2.21
CA LEU A 39 -7.65 -0.85 -3.30
C LEU A 39 -8.45 -0.17 -4.42
N GLU A 40 -9.58 -0.75 -4.81
CA GLU A 40 -10.46 -0.18 -5.84
C GLU A 40 -10.96 1.22 -5.47
N GLU A 41 -11.36 1.43 -4.20
CA GLU A 41 -11.78 2.75 -3.74
C GLU A 41 -10.61 3.74 -3.73
N PHE A 42 -9.40 3.28 -3.40
CA PHE A 42 -8.19 4.11 -3.44
C PHE A 42 -7.82 4.51 -4.88
N GLU A 43 -7.84 3.56 -5.81
CA GLU A 43 -7.55 3.78 -7.23
C GLU A 43 -8.57 4.73 -7.87
N SER A 44 -9.85 4.65 -7.48
CA SER A 44 -10.87 5.59 -7.94
C SER A 44 -10.56 7.06 -7.60
N LYS A 45 -9.70 7.34 -6.61
CA LYS A 45 -9.28 8.71 -6.28
C LYS A 45 -8.31 9.28 -7.33
N PHE A 46 -7.64 8.42 -8.10
CA PHE A 46 -6.74 8.80 -9.18
C PHE A 46 -7.46 9.05 -10.52
N ASP A 47 -8.71 8.61 -10.65
CA ASP A 47 -9.52 8.82 -11.86
C ASP A 47 -9.86 10.30 -12.09
N THR A 48 -9.77 11.13 -11.05
CA THR A 48 -9.88 12.58 -11.17
C THR A 48 -8.63 13.18 -11.80
N ALA A 49 -8.82 14.04 -12.81
CA ALA A 49 -7.71 14.74 -13.44
C ALA A 49 -7.01 15.67 -12.42
N PRO A 50 -5.67 15.71 -12.38
CA PRO A 50 -4.95 16.65 -11.53
C PRO A 50 -5.29 18.09 -11.92
N ALA A 51 -5.37 18.98 -10.94
CA ALA A 51 -5.60 20.40 -11.19
C ALA A 51 -4.50 20.99 -12.09
N ASN A 52 -4.84 22.04 -12.85
CA ASN A 52 -3.91 22.71 -13.76
C ASN A 52 -2.61 23.09 -13.03
N GLY A 53 -1.48 22.61 -13.55
CA GLY A 53 -0.14 22.88 -13.00
C GLY A 53 0.34 21.89 -11.93
N VAL A 54 -0.45 20.87 -11.58
CA VAL A 54 -0.01 19.78 -10.68
C VAL A 54 0.51 18.60 -11.49
N THR A 55 1.70 18.12 -11.15
CA THR A 55 2.26 16.92 -11.79
C THR A 55 1.55 15.66 -11.27
N LYS A 56 1.49 14.60 -12.09
CA LYS A 56 0.92 13.31 -11.67
C LYS A 56 1.54 12.78 -10.37
N GLU A 57 2.84 12.99 -10.20
CA GLU A 57 3.60 12.53 -9.05
C GLU A 57 3.23 13.29 -7.77
N LYS A 58 3.08 14.62 -7.86
CA LYS A 58 2.60 15.43 -6.73
C LYS A 58 1.14 15.10 -6.39
N TYR A 59 0.31 14.88 -7.39
CA TYR A 59 -1.07 14.47 -7.21
C TYR A 59 -1.18 13.11 -6.51
N ALA A 60 -0.35 12.13 -6.91
CA ALA A 60 -0.29 10.84 -6.25
C ALA A 60 0.14 10.95 -4.78
N GLN A 61 1.13 11.79 -4.47
CA GLN A 61 1.52 12.06 -3.09
C GLN A 61 0.40 12.72 -2.27
N GLU A 62 -0.37 13.64 -2.87
CA GLU A 62 -1.52 14.26 -2.22
C GLU A 62 -2.63 13.25 -1.94
N ILE A 63 -2.94 12.35 -2.87
CA ILE A 63 -3.91 11.27 -2.64
C ILE A 63 -3.46 10.37 -1.50
N ILE A 64 -2.21 9.89 -1.52
CA ILE A 64 -1.66 9.02 -0.45
C ILE A 64 -1.80 9.72 0.91
N ARG A 65 -1.37 10.97 1.03
CA ARG A 65 -1.44 11.73 2.30
C ARG A 65 -2.86 12.05 2.76
N THR A 66 -3.80 12.16 1.82
CA THR A 66 -5.18 12.54 2.11
C THR A 66 -5.97 11.33 2.59
N TYR A 67 -5.79 10.18 1.93
CA TYR A 67 -6.62 9.01 2.15
C TYR A 67 -5.95 7.96 3.04
N THR A 68 -4.63 7.96 3.18
CA THR A 68 -3.88 7.01 4.02
C THR A 68 -3.14 7.73 5.13
N GLU A 69 -2.66 6.99 6.14
CA GLU A 69 -1.80 7.56 7.19
C GLU A 69 -0.34 7.82 6.74
N PHE A 70 0.02 7.42 5.51
CA PHE A 70 1.40 7.43 5.03
C PHE A 70 1.78 8.77 4.37
N LYS A 71 3.06 9.15 4.47
CA LYS A 71 3.56 10.41 3.86
C LYS A 71 3.87 10.28 2.37
N ASN A 72 4.15 9.07 1.92
CA ASN A 72 4.56 8.73 0.56
C ASN A 72 4.31 7.24 0.28
N ILE A 73 4.50 6.85 -0.99
CA ILE A 73 4.25 5.48 -1.45
C ILE A 73 5.24 4.47 -0.85
N ASP A 74 6.46 4.88 -0.53
CA ASP A 74 7.49 3.97 0.01
C ASP A 74 7.17 3.58 1.45
N GLU A 75 6.70 4.53 2.27
CA GLU A 75 6.18 4.25 3.61
C GLU A 75 4.99 3.28 3.55
N MET A 76 4.04 3.51 2.63
CA MET A 76 2.89 2.63 2.43
C MET A 76 3.31 1.21 2.01
N LYS A 77 4.24 1.09 1.05
CA LYS A 77 4.76 -0.21 0.58
C LYS A 77 5.46 -0.98 1.69
N ASN A 78 6.33 -0.31 2.44
CA ASN A 78 7.02 -0.95 3.57
C ASN A 78 6.00 -1.45 4.60
N LYS A 79 4.98 -0.66 4.90
CA LYS A 79 3.95 -1.07 5.85
C LYS A 79 3.07 -2.20 5.34
N ALA A 80 2.76 -2.24 4.05
CA ALA A 80 2.01 -3.33 3.43
C ALA A 80 2.77 -4.67 3.52
N ILE A 81 4.10 -4.64 3.32
CA ILE A 81 4.96 -5.82 3.51
C ILE A 81 4.97 -6.28 4.97
N GLU A 82 5.11 -5.35 5.92
CA GLU A 82 5.05 -5.66 7.35
C GLU A 82 3.71 -6.28 7.74
N PHE A 83 2.60 -5.66 7.30
CA PHE A 83 1.25 -6.12 7.59
C PHE A 83 1.01 -7.53 7.06
N TYR A 84 1.34 -7.79 5.79
CA TYR A 84 1.20 -9.12 5.19
C TYR A 84 2.04 -10.18 5.92
N ALA A 85 3.27 -9.82 6.31
CA ALA A 85 4.15 -10.72 7.06
C ALA A 85 3.63 -11.02 8.49
N GLU A 86 2.89 -10.08 9.10
CA GLU A 86 2.23 -10.27 10.39
C GLU A 86 1.04 -11.21 10.26
N GLU A 87 0.15 -10.98 9.28
CA GLU A 87 -1.07 -11.78 9.06
C GLU A 87 -0.74 -13.24 8.68
N GLU A 88 0.30 -13.50 7.87
CA GLU A 88 0.74 -14.87 7.54
C GLU A 88 1.39 -15.63 8.73
N SER A 89 1.64 -14.93 9.84
CA SER A 89 2.26 -15.51 11.03
C SER A 89 1.29 -15.87 12.15
N GLU A 90 0.01 -15.51 12.00
CA GLU A 90 -1.11 -15.87 12.87
C GLU A 90 -1.80 -17.18 12.45
#